data_AF-A0A2E9JBS8-F1
#
_entry.id   AF-A0A2E9JBS8-F1
#
_cell.length_a   1.000
_cell.length_b   1.000
_cell.length_c   1.000
_cell.angle_alpha   90.00
_cell.angle_beta   90.00
_cell.angle_gamma   90.00
#
_symmetry.space_group_name_H-M   'P 1'
#
loop_
_entity.id
_entity.type
_entity.pdbx_description
1 polymer ?
#
loop_
_entity_poly.entity_id
_entity_poly.type
_entity_poly.pdbx_seq_one_letter_code
_entity_poly.pdbx_strand_id
1 'polypeptide(L)'
;MAMNPFDFVNDINYKKKDLLKDDIDNQLESQYKPFLVNRSLSFNFDTILQANEMNIRTYLDSKLQYHYLLNIIRPKNRFGRWLKAEKYEAIDLIVEHYGYSLQKAREVVDIFSDEDLNNLRQELFTGGLKENNECRDRISSRNQVETAR
;
A
#
# COMPACT_ATOMS: atom_id res chain seq x y z
N MET A 1 6.64 -27.13 7.70
CA MET A 1 5.54 -26.21 7.35
C MET A 1 6.15 -24.83 7.16
N ALA A 2 5.99 -24.22 5.99
CA ALA A 2 6.43 -22.85 5.77
C ALA A 2 5.53 -21.92 6.60
N MET A 3 6.12 -21.11 7.49
CA MET A 3 5.39 -20.13 8.29
C MET A 3 5.14 -18.88 7.46
N ASN A 4 3.96 -18.29 7.57
CA ASN A 4 3.68 -17.03 6.93
C ASN A 4 4.35 -15.91 7.74
N PRO A 5 5.04 -14.93 7.13
CA PRO A 5 5.55 -13.75 7.84
C PRO A 5 4.50 -13.01 8.69
N PHE A 6 3.20 -13.13 8.37
CA PHE A 6 2.11 -12.55 9.17
C PHE A 6 1.78 -13.33 10.45
N ASP A 7 2.24 -14.57 10.59
CA ASP A 7 2.05 -15.35 11.82
C ASP A 7 2.77 -14.69 13.00
N PHE A 8 3.98 -14.16 12.77
CA PHE A 8 4.70 -13.37 13.77
C PHE A 8 3.91 -12.14 14.25
N VAL A 9 3.20 -11.46 13.34
CA VAL A 9 2.35 -10.31 13.69
C VAL A 9 1.17 -10.74 14.58
N ASN A 10 0.59 -11.92 14.31
CA ASN A 10 -0.48 -12.48 15.13
C ASN A 10 0.01 -12.90 16.52
N ASP A 11 1.22 -13.43 16.63
CA ASP A 11 1.82 -13.77 17.92
C ASP A 11 2.18 -12.53 18.72
N ILE A 12 2.73 -11.50 18.07
CA ILE A 12 2.99 -10.20 18.71
C ILE A 12 1.68 -9.54 19.17
N ASN A 13 0.60 -9.58 18.38
CA ASN A 13 -0.63 -8.87 18.74
C ASN A 13 -1.52 -9.65 19.70
N TYR A 14 -1.71 -10.95 19.51
CA TYR A 14 -2.77 -11.69 20.20
C TYR A 14 -2.25 -12.87 21.02
N LYS A 15 -1.61 -13.86 20.37
CA LYS A 15 -1.33 -15.16 21.00
C LYS A 15 -0.23 -15.09 22.07
N LYS A 16 0.73 -14.17 21.94
CA LYS A 16 1.89 -14.02 22.84
C LYS A 16 2.71 -15.30 23.00
N LYS A 17 2.73 -16.13 21.96
CA LYS A 17 3.58 -17.31 21.90
C LYS A 17 4.89 -16.93 21.25
N ASP A 18 5.99 -17.29 21.90
CA ASP A 18 7.31 -17.15 21.31
C ASP A 18 7.55 -18.25 20.27
N LEU A 19 7.57 -17.86 18.99
CA LEU A 19 7.82 -18.77 17.87
C LEU A 19 9.31 -19.09 17.67
N LEU A 20 10.21 -18.21 18.12
CA LEU A 20 11.65 -18.32 17.88
C LEU A 20 12.39 -19.04 19.02
N LYS A 21 11.66 -19.53 20.02
CA LYS A 21 12.22 -20.20 21.19
C LYS A 21 12.93 -21.51 20.86
N ASP A 22 12.33 -22.32 19.98
CA ASP A 22 12.82 -23.66 19.63
C ASP A 22 13.52 -23.67 18.25
N ASP A 23 13.88 -22.50 17.70
CA ASP A 23 14.57 -22.38 16.42
C ASP A 23 16.08 -22.59 16.61
N ILE A 24 16.52 -23.85 16.50
CA ILE A 24 17.93 -24.25 16.63
C ILE A 24 18.70 -23.98 15.33
N ASP A 25 18.03 -24.09 14.18
CA ASP A 25 18.65 -24.00 12.84
C ASP A 25 18.50 -22.61 12.18
N ASN A 26 17.97 -21.61 12.90
CA ASN A 26 17.66 -20.25 12.41
C ASN A 26 16.76 -20.22 11.17
N GLN A 27 15.95 -21.27 10.96
CA GLN A 27 15.08 -21.39 9.80
C GLN A 27 13.83 -20.52 9.92
N LEU A 28 13.34 -20.32 11.14
CA LEU A 28 12.18 -19.46 11.42
C LEU A 28 12.62 -17.99 11.43
N GLU A 29 13.80 -17.70 11.96
CA GLU A 29 14.37 -16.36 11.90
C GLU A 29 14.53 -15.86 10.46
N SER A 30 14.97 -16.70 9.52
CA SER A 30 15.07 -16.31 8.10
C SER A 30 13.71 -15.96 7.47
N GLN A 31 12.60 -16.45 8.02
CA GLN A 31 11.25 -16.14 7.54
C GLN A 31 10.69 -14.86 8.15
N TYR A 32 11.27 -14.39 9.26
CA TYR A 32 10.91 -13.13 9.87
C TYR A 32 11.35 -11.96 8.96
N LYS A 33 10.40 -11.12 8.57
CA LYS A 33 10.65 -9.93 7.75
C LYS A 33 10.39 -8.68 8.59
N PRO A 34 11.44 -8.04 9.15
CA PRO A 34 11.29 -6.87 10.02
C PRO A 34 10.43 -5.76 9.42
N PHE A 35 10.66 -5.46 8.13
CA PHE A 35 9.89 -4.46 7.39
C PHE A 35 8.39 -4.75 7.40
N LEU A 36 7.99 -6.01 7.15
CA LEU A 36 6.58 -6.39 7.06
C LEU A 36 5.90 -6.36 8.42
N VAL A 37 6.62 -6.78 9.47
CA VAL A 37 6.13 -6.76 10.85
C VAL A 37 5.98 -5.32 11.34
N ASN A 38 7.02 -4.49 11.19
CA ASN A 38 6.97 -3.08 11.60
C ASN A 38 5.87 -2.33 10.85
N ARG A 39 5.76 -2.53 9.53
CA ARG A 39 4.70 -1.90 8.73
C ARG A 39 3.31 -2.31 9.19
N SER A 40 3.10 -3.60 9.50
CA SER A 40 1.82 -4.09 10.03
C SER A 40 1.46 -3.42 11.37
N LEU A 41 2.45 -3.20 12.24
CA LEU A 41 2.27 -2.56 13.53
C LEU A 41 2.11 -1.03 13.45
N SER A 42 2.66 -0.37 12.43
CA SER A 42 2.57 1.08 12.27
C SER A 42 1.14 1.60 12.05
N PHE A 43 0.20 0.76 11.62
CA PHE A 43 -1.19 1.18 11.40
C PHE A 43 -1.99 1.40 12.68
N ASN A 44 -1.52 0.88 13.81
CA ASN A 44 -2.23 1.03 15.08
C ASN A 44 -1.56 2.11 15.93
N PHE A 45 -2.39 3.01 16.46
CA PHE A 45 -1.93 4.12 17.28
C PHE A 45 -1.14 3.67 18.53
N ASP A 46 -1.48 2.53 19.12
CA ASP A 46 -0.85 2.07 20.35
C ASP A 46 0.49 1.35 20.13
N THR A 47 0.78 0.91 18.91
CA THR A 47 2.04 0.20 18.56
C THR A 47 2.97 1.03 17.69
N ILE A 48 2.57 2.24 17.29
CA ILE A 48 3.34 3.11 16.38
C ILE A 48 4.71 3.49 16.96
N LEU A 49 4.77 3.77 18.26
CA LEU A 49 6.00 4.17 18.93
C LEU A 49 7.02 3.03 18.92
N GLN A 50 6.57 1.82 19.28
CA GLN A 50 7.41 0.62 19.34
C GLN A 50 7.86 0.19 17.94
N ALA A 51 7.00 0.33 16.93
CA ALA A 51 7.37 0.11 15.53
C ALA A 51 8.44 1.12 15.07
N ASN A 52 8.33 2.40 15.48
CA ASN A 52 9.32 3.41 15.15
C ASN A 52 10.69 3.14 15.82
N GLU A 53 10.70 2.70 17.08
CA GLU A 53 11.94 2.32 17.77
C GLU A 53 12.70 1.20 17.04
N MET A 54 11.98 0.23 16.45
CA MET A 54 12.57 -0.83 15.63
C MET A 54 12.99 -0.34 14.24
N ASN A 55 12.29 0.65 13.67
CA ASN A 55 12.71 1.29 12.41
C ASN A 55 14.00 2.10 12.55
N ILE A 56 14.29 2.66 13.73
CA ILE A 56 15.57 3.36 13.98
C ILE A 56 16.72 2.35 14.11
N ARG A 57 16.43 1.15 14.63
CA ARG A 57 17.44 0.14 14.99
C ARG A 57 17.42 -1.07 14.04
N THR A 58 17.52 -0.78 12.74
CA THR A 58 17.51 -1.81 11.68
C THR A 58 18.72 -2.76 11.71
N TYR A 59 19.81 -2.34 12.35
CA TYR A 59 21.04 -3.14 12.50
C TYR A 59 20.92 -4.25 13.56
N LEU A 60 19.85 -4.26 14.36
CA LEU A 60 19.63 -5.30 15.35
C LEU A 60 19.23 -6.61 14.69
N ASP A 61 19.57 -7.70 15.37
CA ASP A 61 19.20 -9.03 14.94
C ASP A 61 17.67 -9.21 14.89
N SER A 62 17.21 -10.01 13.93
CA SER A 62 15.78 -10.18 13.64
C SER A 62 15.04 -10.82 14.82
N LYS A 63 15.67 -11.80 15.46
CA LYS A 63 15.20 -12.43 16.69
C LYS A 63 15.04 -11.43 17.83
N LEU A 64 16.02 -10.54 18.01
CA LEU A 64 15.96 -9.53 19.06
C LEU A 64 14.83 -8.53 18.82
N GLN A 65 14.64 -8.07 17.58
CA GLN A 65 13.53 -7.19 17.21
C GLN A 65 12.18 -7.86 17.49
N TYR A 66 12.03 -9.14 17.12
CA TYR A 66 10.82 -9.92 17.40
C TYR A 66 10.54 -10.03 18.89
N HIS A 67 11.52 -10.44 19.70
CA HIS A 67 11.33 -10.59 21.15
C HIS A 67 11.02 -9.26 21.83
N TYR A 68 11.63 -8.15 21.40
CA TYR A 68 11.29 -6.83 21.90
C TYR A 68 9.80 -6.53 21.68
N LEU A 69 9.32 -6.66 20.43
CA LEU A 69 7.93 -6.41 20.08
C LEU A 69 6.95 -7.35 20.78
N LEU A 70 7.32 -8.63 20.90
CA LEU A 70 6.52 -9.66 21.57
C LEU A 70 6.27 -9.31 23.04
N ASN A 71 7.30 -8.84 23.74
CA ASN A 71 7.25 -8.54 25.17
C ASN A 71 6.66 -7.16 25.49
N ILE A 72 6.94 -6.15 24.67
CA ILE A 72 6.53 -4.76 24.97
C ILE A 72 5.08 -4.46 24.58
N ILE A 73 4.60 -5.03 23.47
CA ILE A 73 3.26 -4.74 22.96
C ILE A 73 2.25 -5.49 23.83
N ARG A 74 1.14 -4.86 24.22
CA ARG A 74 0.08 -5.55 24.98
C ARG A 74 -0.78 -6.44 24.05
N PRO A 75 -1.24 -7.61 24.53
CA PRO A 75 -2.12 -8.47 23.76
C PRO A 75 -3.46 -7.78 23.47
N LYS A 76 -3.79 -7.61 22.19
CA LYS A 76 -5.03 -7.05 21.69
C LYS A 76 -5.25 -7.52 20.25
N ASN A 77 -6.50 -7.80 19.89
CA ASN A 77 -6.84 -8.08 18.50
C ASN A 77 -6.85 -6.77 17.69
N ARG A 78 -5.81 -6.54 16.88
CA ARG A 78 -5.64 -5.32 16.06
C ARG A 78 -5.82 -5.67 14.60
N PHE A 79 -6.74 -4.97 13.93
CA PHE A 79 -6.99 -5.12 12.50
C PHE A 79 -6.57 -3.83 11.78
N GLY A 80 -5.34 -3.82 11.26
CA GLY A 80 -4.86 -2.73 10.40
C GLY A 80 -5.19 -3.03 8.95
N ARG A 81 -5.93 -2.16 8.27
CA ARG A 81 -6.08 -2.24 6.80
C ARG A 81 -4.81 -1.69 6.16
N TRP A 82 -4.27 -2.41 5.18
CA TRP A 82 -3.10 -1.95 4.45
C TRP A 82 -3.50 -0.79 3.54
N LEU A 83 -3.19 0.44 3.96
CA LEU A 83 -3.46 1.65 3.20
C LEU A 83 -2.55 1.66 1.96
N LYS A 84 -3.16 1.59 0.78
CA LYS A 84 -2.50 1.82 -0.50
C LYS A 84 -2.80 3.27 -0.88
N ALA A 85 -1.79 3.98 -1.36
CA ALA A 85 -2.01 5.31 -1.93
C ALA A 85 -2.90 5.16 -3.16
N GLU A 86 -3.87 6.05 -3.30
CA GLU A 86 -4.65 6.17 -4.53
C GLU A 86 -3.70 6.62 -5.65
N LYS A 87 -3.68 5.85 -6.75
CA LYS A 87 -2.91 6.23 -7.93
C LYS A 87 -3.70 7.33 -8.63
N TYR A 88 -3.09 8.50 -8.74
CA TYR A 88 -3.70 9.63 -9.40
C TYR A 88 -3.07 9.78 -10.78
N GLU A 89 -3.68 9.17 -11.78
CA GLU A 89 -3.16 9.08 -13.15
C GLU A 89 -2.84 10.46 -13.75
N ALA A 90 -3.59 11.49 -13.37
CA ALA A 90 -3.35 12.85 -13.84
C ALA A 90 -2.02 13.43 -13.36
N ILE A 91 -1.51 13.06 -12.18
CA ILE A 91 -0.17 13.48 -11.74
C ILE A 91 0.89 12.83 -12.63
N ASP A 92 0.73 11.54 -12.95
CA ASP A 92 1.69 10.80 -13.78
C ASP A 92 1.74 11.40 -15.21
N LEU A 93 0.59 11.76 -15.78
CA LEU A 93 0.49 12.43 -17.08
C LEU A 93 1.18 13.80 -17.10
N ILE A 94 0.99 14.62 -16.06
CA ILE A 94 1.63 15.93 -15.94
C ILE A 94 3.15 15.78 -15.83
N VAL A 95 3.62 14.80 -15.05
CA VAL A 95 5.05 14.49 -14.90
C VAL A 95 5.66 14.08 -16.24
N GLU A 96 4.98 13.20 -16.98
CA GLU A 96 5.47 12.69 -18.26
C GLU A 96 5.51 13.77 -19.34
N HIS A 97 4.45 14.58 -19.45
CA HIS A 97 4.36 15.61 -20.48
C HIS A 97 5.28 16.81 -20.23
N TYR A 98 5.28 17.34 -19.01
CA TYR A 98 6.02 18.58 -18.68
C TYR A 98 7.39 18.33 -18.04
N GLY A 99 7.73 17.08 -17.70
CA GLY A 99 8.99 16.75 -17.02
C GLY A 99 9.06 17.28 -15.59
N TYR A 100 7.91 17.53 -14.94
CA TYR A 100 7.87 18.01 -13.57
C TYR A 100 8.29 16.93 -12.57
N SER A 101 8.89 17.35 -11.45
CA SER A 101 9.04 16.48 -10.29
C SER A 101 7.68 16.14 -9.69
N LEU A 102 7.50 14.94 -9.13
CA LEU A 102 6.23 14.47 -8.54
C LEU A 102 5.62 15.46 -7.53
N GLN A 103 6.45 16.11 -6.71
CA GLN A 103 5.98 17.10 -5.73
C GLN A 103 5.36 18.32 -6.40
N LYS A 104 6.03 18.89 -7.40
CA LYS A 104 5.49 20.00 -8.20
C LYS A 104 4.23 19.60 -8.96
N ALA A 105 4.18 18.39 -9.51
CA ALA A 105 2.98 17.91 -10.19
C ALA A 105 1.77 17.83 -9.25
N ARG A 106 1.96 17.43 -7.98
CA ARG A 106 0.91 17.45 -6.95
C ARG A 106 0.42 18.86 -6.61
N GLU A 107 1.28 19.87 -6.68
CA GLU A 107 0.92 21.26 -6.38
C GLU A 107 0.14 21.90 -7.54
N VAL A 108 0.44 21.52 -8.78
CA VAL A 108 -0.13 22.11 -10.00
C VAL A 108 -1.38 21.35 -10.48
N VAL A 109 -1.61 20.13 -10.00
CA VAL A 109 -2.70 19.26 -10.48
C VAL A 109 -4.07 19.93 -10.46
N ASP A 110 -4.35 20.74 -9.43
CA ASP A 110 -5.64 21.42 -9.24
C ASP A 110 -5.88 22.55 -10.26
N ILE A 111 -4.85 22.97 -11.00
CA ILE A 111 -4.94 24.00 -12.04
C ILE A 111 -5.44 23.40 -13.36
N PHE A 112 -5.21 22.11 -13.60
CA PHE A 112 -5.60 21.45 -14.83
C PHE A 112 -7.10 21.11 -14.83
N SER A 113 -7.80 21.45 -15.90
CA SER A 113 -9.17 20.99 -16.11
C SER A 113 -9.20 19.55 -16.62
N ASP A 114 -10.36 18.88 -16.49
CA ASP A 114 -10.55 17.53 -17.05
C ASP A 114 -10.34 17.50 -18.58
N GLU A 115 -10.63 18.61 -19.28
CA GLU A 115 -10.37 18.76 -20.71
C GLU A 115 -8.87 18.80 -21.02
N ASP A 116 -8.08 19.55 -20.24
CA ASP A 116 -6.63 19.62 -20.38
C ASP A 116 -5.99 18.25 -20.17
N LEU A 117 -6.44 17.52 -19.14
CA LEU A 117 -5.95 16.17 -18.84
C LEU A 117 -6.28 15.16 -19.97
N ASN A 118 -7.43 15.31 -20.62
CA ASN A 118 -7.79 14.49 -21.77
C ASN A 118 -6.93 14.82 -23.00
N ASN A 119 -6.61 16.09 -23.22
CA ASN A 119 -5.70 16.51 -24.29
C ASN A 119 -4.28 15.96 -24.04
N LEU A 120 -3.78 16.07 -22.81
CA LEU A 120 -2.51 15.49 -22.38
C LEU A 120 -2.45 13.98 -22.63
N ARG A 121 -3.52 13.25 -22.30
CA ARG A 121 -3.63 11.81 -22.61
C ARG A 121 -3.54 11.52 -24.11
N GLN A 122 -4.14 12.37 -24.95
CA GLN A 122 -4.10 12.19 -26.40
C GLN A 122 -2.71 12.48 -26.97
N GLU A 123 -2.02 13.49 -26.45
CA GLU A 123 -0.67 13.87 -26.90
C GLU A 123 0.39 12.83 -26.50
N LEU A 124 0.30 12.30 -25.29
CA LEU A 124 1.19 11.23 -24.80
C LEU A 124 0.89 9.85 -25.41
N PHE A 125 -0.20 9.72 -26.17
CA PHE A 125 -0.59 8.48 -26.80
C PHE A 125 0.39 8.09 -27.92
N THR A 126 1.40 7.30 -27.57
CA THR A 126 2.46 6.86 -28.50
C THR A 126 1.99 5.72 -29.44
N GLY A 127 0.72 5.28 -29.34
CA GLY A 127 0.09 4.32 -30.25
C GLY A 127 -0.62 3.15 -29.54
N GLY A 128 -1.53 2.48 -30.25
CA GLY A 128 -2.40 1.40 -29.75
C GLY A 128 -3.82 1.49 -30.31
N LEU A 129 -4.68 0.48 -30.06
CA LEU A 129 -6.10 0.58 -30.38
C LEU A 129 -6.71 1.65 -29.46
N LYS A 130 -7.17 2.80 -30.00
CA LYS A 130 -7.90 3.79 -29.20
C LYS A 130 -9.14 3.10 -28.62
N GLU A 131 -9.25 3.04 -27.29
CA GLU A 131 -10.54 2.75 -26.66
C GLU A 131 -11.46 3.93 -26.99
N ASN A 132 -12.24 3.79 -28.06
CA ASN A 132 -13.27 4.74 -28.42
C ASN A 132 -14.38 4.68 -27.35
N ASN A 133 -14.20 5.41 -26.25
CA ASN A 133 -15.23 5.56 -25.21
C ASN A 133 -16.49 6.27 -25.73
N GLU A 134 -16.47 6.82 -26.94
CA GLU A 134 -17.62 7.42 -27.64
C GLU A 134 -18.80 6.45 -27.88
N CYS A 135 -18.59 5.13 -27.79
CA CYS A 135 -19.65 4.15 -28.03
C CYS A 135 -20.44 3.74 -26.77
N ARG A 136 -19.94 4.02 -25.55
CA ARG A 136 -20.64 3.65 -24.30
C ARG A 136 -21.82 4.58 -23.99
N ASP A 137 -21.68 5.88 -24.28
CA ASP A 137 -22.73 6.86 -23.99
C ASP A 137 -23.95 6.72 -24.92
N ARG A 138 -23.74 6.33 -26.19
CA ARG A 138 -24.85 6.08 -27.12
C ARG A 138 -25.72 4.89 -26.71
N ILE A 139 -25.15 3.88 -26.06
CA ILE A 139 -25.88 2.69 -25.60
C ILE A 139 -26.77 3.05 -24.40
N SER A 140 -26.29 3.91 -23.49
CA SER A 140 -27.07 4.41 -22.35
C SER A 140 -28.27 5.24 -22.79
N SER A 141 -28.09 6.15 -23.75
CA SER A 141 -29.19 6.98 -24.29
C SER A 141 -30.22 6.16 -25.07
N ARG A 142 -29.81 5.09 -25.76
CA ARG A 142 -30.72 4.23 -26.54
C ARG A 142 -31.59 3.34 -25.64
N ASN A 143 -31.01 2.81 -24.57
CA ASN A 143 -31.73 1.99 -23.58
C ASN A 143 -32.77 2.80 -22.79
N GLN A 144 -32.50 4.09 -22.49
CA GLN A 144 -33.47 4.97 -21.82
C GLN A 144 -34.69 5.27 -22.71
N VAL A 145 -34.52 5.38 -24.03
CA VAL A 145 -35.61 5.63 -24.98
C VAL A 145 -36.45 4.37 -25.24
N GLU A 146 -35.86 3.18 -25.18
CA GLU A 146 -36.58 1.91 -25.29
C GLU A 146 -37.37 1.52 -24.03
N THR A 147 -36.94 1.97 -22.85
CA THR A 147 -37.64 1.71 -21.57
C THR A 147 -38.81 2.68 -21.32
N ALA A 148 -38.92 3.75 -22.10
CA ALA A 148 -39.94 4.79 -21.99
C ALA A 148 -41.12 4.63 -22.98
N ARG A 149 -41.28 3.45 -23.58
CA ARG A 149 -42.43 3.03 -24.40
C ARG A 149 -43.16 1.87 -23.73
#